data_AF-A0A9N9LF30-F1
#
_entry.id   AF-A0A9N9LF30-F1
#
_cell.length_a   1.000
_cell.length_b   1.000
_cell.length_c   1.000
_cell.angle_alpha   90.00
_cell.angle_beta   90.00
_cell.angle_gamma   90.00
#
_symmetry.space_group_name_H-M   'P 1'
#
loop_
_entity.id
_entity.type
_entity.pdbx_description
1 polymer ?
#
loop_
_entity_poly.entity_id
_entity_poly.type
_entity_poly.pdbx_seq_one_letter_code
_entity_poly.pdbx_strand_id
1 'polypeptide(L)'
;MPEMTETNSPIRYPISATLPPQSRPSAYTPSSLSSPPVLPPSATLTDEPPPPPYTTTPSLQVSAAASASAPNPGFCILAFSERHANRTPGGGMTAAQYFAPCPACGIVVDDEIPGTYKESWREWVDPSVNFRWESHVAPSANAARENAEKVKAGEEVVSVERLACWICWEYEERWVGLMAPEEWYLHQRRHFKDEGFRVCVGKTGGMQRRRNCMVKNCPKIHS
;
A
#
# COMPACT_ATOMS: atom_id res chain seq x y z
N MET A 1 -39.24 -47.30 -1.71
CA MET A 1 -40.40 -46.69 -2.39
C MET A 1 -41.24 -46.05 -1.29
N PRO A 2 -41.35 -44.72 -1.20
CA PRO A 2 -41.47 -43.80 -2.32
C PRO A 2 -40.31 -42.82 -2.51
N GLU A 3 -40.29 -42.38 -3.74
CA GLU A 3 -39.47 -41.40 -4.44
C GLU A 3 -40.01 -39.99 -4.12
N MET A 4 -39.13 -39.05 -3.79
CA MET A 4 -39.44 -37.62 -3.89
C MET A 4 -38.29 -36.93 -4.63
N THR A 5 -38.50 -36.85 -5.94
CA THR A 5 -37.80 -35.96 -6.86
C THR A 5 -38.35 -34.55 -6.68
N GLU A 6 -37.50 -33.59 -6.29
CA GLU A 6 -37.81 -32.17 -6.46
C GLU A 6 -36.81 -31.51 -7.41
N THR A 7 -37.40 -31.08 -8.52
CA THR A 7 -36.84 -30.50 -9.73
C THR A 7 -36.44 -29.06 -9.47
N ASN A 8 -35.14 -28.77 -9.47
CA ASN A 8 -34.65 -27.40 -9.35
C ASN A 8 -34.56 -26.77 -10.75
N SER A 9 -35.50 -25.87 -11.07
CA SER A 9 -35.49 -25.09 -12.32
C SER A 9 -34.66 -23.82 -12.14
N PRO A 10 -33.70 -23.51 -13.03
CA PRO A 10 -32.96 -22.25 -12.98
C PRO A 10 -33.79 -21.09 -13.56
N ILE A 11 -33.99 -20.06 -12.74
CA ILE A 11 -34.54 -18.76 -13.16
C ILE A 11 -33.53 -18.08 -14.09
N ARG A 12 -33.89 -17.98 -15.37
CA ARG A 12 -33.21 -17.14 -16.37
C ARG A 12 -33.77 -15.72 -16.29
N TYR A 13 -32.92 -14.74 -16.03
CA TYR A 13 -33.24 -13.33 -16.25
C TYR A 13 -32.99 -12.95 -17.71
N PRO A 14 -33.92 -12.23 -18.38
CA PRO A 14 -33.72 -11.76 -19.73
C PRO A 14 -32.82 -10.52 -19.80
N ILE A 15 -31.90 -10.56 -20.76
CA ILE A 15 -31.07 -9.44 -21.20
C ILE A 15 -31.88 -8.68 -22.27
N SER A 16 -32.14 -7.38 -22.07
CA SER A 16 -32.28 -6.40 -23.16
C SER A 16 -32.53 -5.00 -22.63
N ALA A 17 -31.64 -4.07 -23.00
CA ALA A 17 -32.01 -2.69 -23.25
C ALA A 17 -31.03 -2.10 -24.28
N THR A 18 -31.39 -2.28 -25.55
CA THR A 18 -30.87 -1.55 -26.71
C THR A 18 -31.23 -0.07 -26.57
N LEU A 19 -30.27 0.84 -26.68
CA LEU A 19 -30.52 2.27 -26.84
C LEU A 19 -30.23 2.70 -28.29
N PRO A 20 -31.07 3.59 -28.88
CA PRO A 20 -31.02 3.94 -30.29
C PRO A 20 -29.99 5.05 -30.61
N PRO A 21 -29.54 5.14 -31.88
CA PRO A 21 -28.66 6.22 -32.34
C PRO A 21 -29.47 7.50 -32.60
N GLN A 22 -29.05 8.61 -31.99
CA GLN A 22 -29.57 9.93 -32.35
C GLN A 22 -28.79 10.51 -33.53
N SER A 23 -29.47 10.60 -34.67
CA SER A 23 -29.11 11.42 -35.81
C SER A 23 -29.69 12.83 -35.67
N ARG A 24 -28.90 13.86 -35.98
CA ARG A 24 -29.42 15.14 -36.47
C ARG A 24 -28.52 15.74 -37.56
N PRO A 25 -29.12 16.47 -38.53
CA PRO A 25 -28.44 16.97 -39.73
C PRO A 25 -28.10 18.47 -39.62
N SER A 26 -27.09 18.91 -40.37
CA SER A 26 -27.21 20.10 -41.24
C SER A 26 -25.94 20.33 -42.04
N ALA A 27 -26.14 20.44 -43.36
CA ALA A 27 -25.19 20.96 -44.31
C ALA A 27 -25.05 22.48 -44.15
N TYR A 28 -23.83 23.00 -44.23
CA TYR A 28 -23.55 24.32 -44.81
C TYR A 28 -22.20 24.28 -45.54
N THR A 29 -22.24 24.84 -46.74
CA THR A 29 -21.27 24.85 -47.85
C THR A 29 -20.03 25.71 -47.53
N PRO A 30 -18.87 25.48 -48.19
CA PRO A 30 -17.59 26.07 -47.82
C PRO A 30 -17.36 27.43 -48.50
N SER A 31 -16.58 28.31 -47.86
CA SER A 31 -15.79 29.31 -48.58
C SER A 31 -14.56 29.74 -47.78
N SER A 32 -13.46 29.71 -48.52
CA SER A 32 -12.09 30.10 -48.22
C SER A 32 -11.97 31.49 -47.60
N LEU A 33 -11.07 31.64 -46.62
CA LEU A 33 -9.85 32.46 -46.71
C LEU A 33 -9.21 32.68 -45.32
N SER A 34 -7.89 32.72 -45.34
CA SER A 34 -6.99 33.27 -44.32
C SER A 34 -6.56 32.36 -43.16
N SER A 35 -5.42 31.69 -43.38
CA SER A 35 -4.56 31.18 -42.33
C SER A 35 -3.91 32.34 -41.55
N PRO A 36 -3.92 32.32 -40.21
CA PRO A 36 -2.89 32.98 -39.40
C PRO A 36 -1.82 31.95 -38.97
N PRO A 37 -0.63 32.40 -38.53
CA PRO A 37 0.60 31.64 -38.62
C PRO A 37 0.67 30.49 -37.61
N VAL A 38 1.33 29.41 -38.04
CA VAL A 38 1.77 28.29 -37.21
C VAL A 38 2.67 28.84 -36.09
N LEU A 39 2.12 28.92 -34.88
CA LEU A 39 2.91 29.06 -33.67
C LEU A 39 3.61 27.72 -33.40
N PRO A 40 4.92 27.71 -33.09
CA PRO A 40 5.61 26.49 -32.69
C PRO A 40 4.97 25.92 -31.41
N PRO A 41 4.97 24.59 -31.21
CA PRO A 41 4.51 24.04 -29.95
C PRO A 41 5.38 24.63 -28.84
N SER A 42 4.74 25.43 -27.98
CA SER A 42 5.29 25.77 -26.68
C SER A 42 5.51 24.45 -25.97
N ALA A 43 6.77 24.02 -25.93
CA ALA A 43 7.22 23.04 -24.98
C ALA A 43 6.95 23.64 -23.60
N THR A 44 5.81 23.29 -23.00
CA THR A 44 5.66 23.30 -21.55
C THR A 44 6.61 22.24 -21.02
N LEU A 45 7.90 22.61 -20.98
CA LEU A 45 8.78 22.19 -19.92
C LEU A 45 8.03 22.59 -18.65
N THR A 46 7.43 21.60 -17.99
CA THR A 46 7.11 21.74 -16.58
C THR A 46 8.43 22.05 -15.90
N ASP A 47 8.64 23.35 -15.69
CA ASP A 47 9.61 23.95 -14.80
C ASP A 47 9.19 23.58 -13.38
N GLU A 48 9.24 22.28 -13.06
CA GLU A 48 9.22 21.84 -11.68
C GLU A 48 10.59 22.23 -11.13
N PRO A 49 10.67 23.21 -10.22
CA PRO A 49 11.94 23.56 -9.61
C PRO A 49 12.53 22.29 -8.98
N PRO A 50 13.85 22.07 -9.04
CA PRO A 50 14.46 20.94 -8.34
C PRO A 50 13.99 20.98 -6.87
N PRO A 51 13.49 19.86 -6.33
CA PRO A 51 12.83 19.89 -5.03
C PRO A 51 13.82 20.40 -3.99
N PRO A 52 13.42 21.35 -3.13
CA PRO A 52 14.31 21.80 -2.07
C PRO A 52 14.62 20.61 -1.16
N PRO A 53 15.89 20.42 -0.74
CA PRO A 53 16.24 19.38 0.21
C PRO A 53 15.68 19.78 1.58
N TYR A 54 14.48 19.33 1.93
CA TYR A 54 13.89 19.68 3.22
C TYR A 54 14.45 18.76 4.32
N THR A 55 15.18 19.42 5.22
CA THR A 55 15.99 18.91 6.35
C THR A 55 17.04 17.88 5.98
N THR A 56 18.13 18.38 5.41
CA THR A 56 19.46 17.78 5.54
C THR A 56 19.92 17.91 7.00
N THR A 57 19.36 17.10 7.89
CA THR A 57 20.16 16.70 9.06
C THR A 57 21.19 15.72 8.51
N PRO A 58 22.50 15.92 8.72
CA PRO A 58 23.55 15.13 8.07
C PRO A 58 23.52 13.61 8.31
N SER A 59 22.63 13.09 9.15
CA SER A 59 22.44 11.65 9.38
C SER A 59 21.54 10.92 8.38
N LEU A 60 20.74 11.61 7.55
CA LEU A 60 19.79 10.97 6.62
C LEU A 60 20.41 10.48 5.30
N GLN A 61 21.72 10.68 5.10
CA GLN A 61 22.46 10.11 3.96
C GLN A 61 22.92 8.67 4.20
N VAL A 62 22.63 8.08 5.36
CA VAL A 62 22.70 6.63 5.56
C VAL A 62 21.54 6.01 4.77
N SER A 63 21.81 5.86 3.48
CA SER A 63 20.90 5.36 2.45
C SER A 63 20.11 4.13 2.91
N ALA A 64 18.89 3.95 2.42
CA ALA A 64 18.11 2.70 2.55
C ALA A 64 18.91 1.42 2.16
N ALA A 65 20.06 1.57 1.49
CA ALA A 65 21.03 0.51 1.22
C ALA A 65 21.80 0.05 2.49
N ALA A 66 22.11 0.93 3.44
CA ALA A 66 22.72 0.55 4.72
C ALA A 66 21.76 -0.25 5.61
N SER A 67 20.46 0.09 5.59
CA SER A 67 19.42 -0.67 6.29
C SER A 67 19.20 -2.07 5.70
N ALA A 68 19.76 -2.39 4.52
CA ALA A 68 19.73 -3.75 3.95
C ALA A 68 20.56 -4.76 4.77
N SER A 69 21.51 -4.26 5.57
CA SER A 69 22.47 -5.06 6.33
C SER A 69 22.21 -5.03 7.84
N ALA A 70 21.24 -4.24 8.28
CA ALA A 70 20.94 -4.09 9.70
C ALA A 70 20.30 -5.38 10.24
N PRO A 71 20.64 -5.83 11.46
CA PRO A 71 19.98 -6.96 12.08
C PRO A 71 18.49 -6.69 12.25
N ASN A 72 17.66 -7.74 12.23
CA ASN A 72 16.24 -7.58 12.48
C ASN A 72 16.00 -7.06 13.92
N PRO A 73 15.48 -5.82 14.10
CA PRO A 73 15.32 -5.19 15.40
C PRO A 73 14.15 -5.77 16.23
N GLY A 74 13.33 -6.63 15.64
CA GLY A 74 12.15 -7.21 16.32
C GLY A 74 10.94 -7.42 15.43
N PHE A 75 11.00 -7.13 14.13
CA PHE A 75 9.96 -7.50 13.18
C PHE A 75 9.80 -9.03 13.15
N CYS A 76 8.63 -9.51 12.74
CA CYS A 76 8.50 -10.92 12.40
C CYS A 76 9.50 -11.30 11.29
N ILE A 77 10.08 -12.49 11.36
CA ILE A 77 11.13 -12.91 10.43
C ILE A 77 10.69 -12.88 8.97
N LEU A 78 9.43 -13.25 8.69
CA LEU A 78 8.90 -13.19 7.32
C LEU A 78 8.56 -11.76 6.89
N ALA A 79 8.09 -10.91 7.82
CA ALA A 79 7.88 -9.48 7.56
C ALA A 79 9.19 -8.78 7.17
N PHE A 80 10.23 -9.04 7.96
CA PHE A 80 11.58 -8.54 7.73
C PHE A 80 12.14 -9.05 6.39
N SER A 81 12.05 -10.34 6.13
CA SER A 81 12.51 -10.94 4.87
C SER A 81 11.75 -10.38 3.65
N GLU A 82 10.44 -10.16 3.78
CA GLU A 82 9.60 -9.62 2.71
C GLU A 82 10.01 -8.19 2.34
N ARG A 83 10.29 -7.33 3.33
CA ARG A 83 10.80 -5.96 3.11
C ARG A 83 12.06 -5.95 2.24
N HIS A 84 12.96 -6.92 2.44
CA HIS A 84 14.17 -7.04 1.64
C HIS A 84 13.90 -7.66 0.26
N ALA A 85 13.04 -8.68 0.19
CA ALA A 85 12.65 -9.30 -1.07
C ALA A 85 11.98 -8.30 -2.02
N ASN A 86 11.20 -7.35 -1.48
CA ASN A 86 10.53 -6.28 -2.22
C ASN A 86 11.46 -5.24 -2.85
N ARG A 87 12.78 -5.36 -2.64
CA ARG A 87 13.79 -4.55 -3.35
C ARG A 87 14.20 -5.16 -4.68
N THR A 88 13.92 -6.45 -4.91
CA THR A 88 14.33 -7.19 -6.11
C THR A 88 13.15 -7.34 -7.09
N PRO A 89 13.33 -7.09 -8.40
CA PRO A 89 12.31 -7.37 -9.40
C PRO A 89 11.84 -8.84 -9.32
N GLY A 90 10.52 -9.04 -9.25
CA GLY A 90 9.92 -10.38 -9.11
C GLY A 90 10.02 -11.00 -7.71
N GLY A 91 10.74 -10.38 -6.77
CA GLY A 91 10.82 -10.81 -5.38
C GLY A 91 9.59 -10.39 -4.57
N GLY A 92 9.40 -11.04 -3.41
CA GLY A 92 8.32 -10.77 -2.46
C GLY A 92 6.99 -11.42 -2.82
N MET A 93 6.02 -11.29 -1.93
CA MET A 93 4.72 -11.97 -2.02
C MET A 93 3.80 -11.39 -3.10
N THR A 94 2.80 -12.15 -3.50
CA THR A 94 1.67 -11.73 -4.36
C THR A 94 0.61 -11.00 -3.53
N ALA A 95 -0.27 -10.24 -4.18
CA ALA A 95 -1.31 -9.45 -3.48
C ALA A 95 -2.20 -10.32 -2.57
N ALA A 96 -2.61 -11.51 -3.02
CA ALA A 96 -3.47 -12.40 -2.24
C ALA A 96 -2.79 -12.95 -0.97
N GLN A 97 -1.47 -13.09 -0.97
CA GLN A 97 -0.73 -13.64 0.17
C GLN A 97 -0.68 -12.71 1.38
N TYR A 98 -0.82 -11.38 1.20
CA TYR A 98 -0.79 -10.45 2.33
C TYR A 98 -2.03 -10.55 3.24
N PHE A 99 -3.12 -11.12 2.73
CA PHE A 99 -4.36 -11.35 3.48
C PHE A 99 -4.39 -12.73 4.16
N ALA A 100 -3.41 -13.59 3.89
CA ALA A 100 -3.30 -14.88 4.54
C ALA A 100 -2.61 -14.74 5.91
N PRO A 101 -2.92 -15.63 6.89
CA PRO A 101 -2.16 -15.70 8.13
C PRO A 101 -0.67 -15.86 7.86
N CYS A 102 0.16 -15.05 8.53
CA CYS A 102 1.60 -15.12 8.38
C CYS A 102 2.12 -16.52 8.78
N PRO A 103 2.82 -17.25 7.88
CA PRO A 103 3.25 -18.62 8.18
C PRO A 103 4.20 -18.75 9.38
N ALA A 104 4.86 -17.66 9.79
CA ALA A 104 5.78 -17.67 10.92
C ALA A 104 5.14 -17.31 12.27
N CYS A 105 4.07 -16.49 12.28
CA CYS A 105 3.52 -15.97 13.53
C CYS A 105 1.99 -16.00 13.63
N GLY A 106 1.29 -16.42 12.58
CA GLY A 106 -0.17 -16.54 12.53
C GLY A 106 -0.93 -15.23 12.35
N ILE A 107 -0.26 -14.07 12.41
CA ILE A 107 -0.91 -12.76 12.28
C ILE A 107 -1.56 -12.62 10.90
N VAL A 108 -2.83 -12.21 10.91
CA VAL A 108 -3.55 -11.73 9.74
C VAL A 108 -3.53 -10.21 9.80
N VAL A 109 -3.15 -9.58 8.70
CA VAL A 109 -3.16 -8.13 8.55
C VAL A 109 -4.37 -7.72 7.73
N ASP A 110 -5.12 -6.77 8.26
CA ASP A 110 -6.31 -6.25 7.61
C ASP A 110 -6.00 -5.06 6.67
N ASP A 111 -6.93 -4.75 5.76
CA ASP A 111 -6.86 -3.55 4.90
C ASP A 111 -7.63 -2.34 5.46
N GLU A 112 -8.29 -2.47 6.61
CA GLU A 112 -8.95 -1.34 7.26
C GLU A 112 -7.94 -0.26 7.67
N ILE A 113 -8.20 0.98 7.23
CA ILE A 113 -7.46 2.17 7.63
C ILE A 113 -8.35 2.96 8.61
N PRO A 114 -7.93 3.13 9.88
CA PRO A 114 -8.70 3.86 10.88
C PRO A 114 -9.07 5.27 10.43
N GLY A 115 -10.30 5.71 10.70
CA GLY A 115 -10.77 7.05 10.33
C GLY A 115 -9.91 8.19 10.91
N THR A 116 -9.34 7.98 12.11
CA THR A 116 -8.41 8.89 12.79
C THR A 116 -7.14 9.17 11.98
N TYR A 117 -6.72 8.25 11.10
CA TYR A 117 -5.60 8.47 10.19
C TYR A 117 -5.88 9.62 9.20
N LYS A 118 -7.13 9.69 8.71
CA LYS A 118 -7.56 10.59 7.63
C LYS A 118 -8.08 11.93 8.16
N GLU A 119 -8.39 11.99 9.45
CA GLU A 119 -9.03 13.14 10.08
C GLU A 119 -8.23 14.44 9.89
N SER A 120 -8.87 15.46 9.31
CA SER A 120 -8.25 16.77 9.06
C SER A 120 -6.97 16.72 8.21
N TRP A 121 -6.87 15.73 7.31
CA TRP A 121 -5.81 15.63 6.30
C TRP A 121 -6.47 15.28 4.97
N ARG A 122 -6.61 16.23 4.03
CA ARG A 122 -7.36 16.02 2.78
C ARG A 122 -6.57 15.28 1.70
N GLU A 123 -5.25 15.39 1.72
CA GLU A 123 -4.33 14.79 0.75
C GLU A 123 -3.56 13.63 1.40
N TRP A 124 -4.28 12.79 2.15
CA TRP A 124 -3.67 11.64 2.78
C TRP A 124 -3.27 10.60 1.74
N VAL A 125 -2.24 9.83 2.08
CA VAL A 125 -1.83 8.68 1.27
C VAL A 125 -2.05 7.43 2.10
N ASP A 126 -2.69 6.44 1.48
CA ASP A 126 -2.94 5.16 2.12
C ASP A 126 -1.62 4.35 2.17
N PRO A 127 -1.13 3.99 3.38
CA PRO A 127 -0.13 2.95 3.52
C PRO A 127 -0.69 1.67 2.90
N SER A 128 0.08 0.99 2.05
CA SER A 128 -0.42 -0.24 1.44
C SER A 128 -0.52 -1.37 2.46
N VAL A 129 -1.42 -2.32 2.23
CA VAL A 129 -1.49 -3.58 2.99
C VAL A 129 -0.14 -4.28 3.04
N ASN A 130 0.64 -4.22 1.95
CA ASN A 130 1.99 -4.80 1.94
C ASN A 130 2.90 -4.12 2.97
N PHE A 131 2.84 -2.79 3.06
CA PHE A 131 3.66 -2.04 4.01
C PHE A 131 3.25 -2.31 5.46
N ARG A 132 1.93 -2.42 5.73
CA ARG A 132 1.41 -2.86 7.03
C ARG A 132 1.86 -4.28 7.35
N TRP A 133 1.80 -5.19 6.37
CA TRP A 133 2.27 -6.56 6.52
C TRP A 133 3.77 -6.63 6.76
N GLU A 134 4.60 -5.90 6.03
CA GLU A 134 6.04 -5.82 6.31
C GLU A 134 6.32 -5.29 7.72
N SER A 135 5.41 -4.49 8.28
CA SER A 135 5.54 -3.84 9.59
C SER A 135 5.18 -4.75 10.77
N HIS A 136 4.66 -5.97 10.55
CA HIS A 136 4.18 -6.79 11.65
C HIS A 136 5.31 -7.37 12.52
N VAL A 137 5.00 -7.48 13.82
CA VAL A 137 5.89 -7.97 14.86
C VAL A 137 5.36 -9.32 15.37
N ALA A 138 6.25 -10.28 15.59
CA ALA A 138 5.84 -11.56 16.15
C ALA A 138 5.30 -11.38 17.59
N PRO A 139 4.30 -12.18 18.02
CA PRO A 139 3.86 -12.18 19.41
C PRO A 139 5.03 -12.43 20.36
N SER A 140 4.95 -11.86 21.57
CA SER A 140 5.92 -12.17 22.61
C SER A 140 5.92 -13.67 22.93
N ALA A 141 7.03 -14.21 23.45
CA ALA A 141 7.10 -15.62 23.82
C ALA A 141 5.98 -16.04 24.80
N ASN A 142 5.58 -15.13 25.69
CA ASN A 142 4.46 -15.35 26.60
C ASN A 142 3.12 -15.42 25.86
N ALA A 143 2.86 -14.47 24.94
CA ALA A 143 1.66 -14.49 24.12
C ALA A 143 1.59 -15.73 23.22
N ALA A 144 2.72 -16.17 22.66
CA ALA A 144 2.80 -17.41 21.89
C ALA A 144 2.46 -18.64 22.75
N ARG A 145 2.93 -18.68 24.02
CA ARG A 145 2.62 -19.77 24.95
C ARG A 145 1.14 -19.78 25.36
N GLU A 146 0.58 -18.63 25.71
CA GLU A 146 -0.85 -18.48 26.02
C GLU A 146 -1.71 -18.91 24.83
N ASN A 147 -1.34 -18.47 23.63
CA ASN A 147 -2.00 -18.88 22.39
C ASN A 147 -1.92 -20.41 22.18
N ALA A 148 -0.77 -21.03 22.43
CA ALA A 148 -0.64 -22.48 22.33
C ALA A 148 -1.52 -23.24 23.34
N GLU A 149 -1.71 -22.71 24.54
CA GLU A 149 -2.62 -23.27 25.56
C GLU A 149 -4.09 -23.15 25.16
N LYS A 150 -4.49 -21.98 24.65
CA LYS A 150 -5.83 -21.74 24.12
C LYS A 150 -6.16 -22.67 22.95
N VAL A 151 -5.23 -22.87 22.01
CA VAL A 151 -5.39 -23.85 20.93
C VAL A 151 -5.59 -25.26 21.47
N LYS A 152 -4.83 -25.67 22.50
CA LYS A 152 -5.01 -26.99 23.15
C LYS A 152 -6.38 -27.12 23.84
N ALA A 153 -6.93 -26.02 24.34
CA ALA A 153 -8.26 -25.96 24.94
C ALA A 153 -9.40 -25.92 23.89
N GLY A 154 -9.07 -25.87 22.59
CA GLY A 154 -10.07 -25.72 21.52
C GLY A 154 -10.64 -24.31 21.40
N GLU A 155 -9.99 -23.32 22.02
CA GLU A 155 -10.37 -21.92 21.91
C GLU A 155 -9.83 -21.32 20.61
N GLU A 156 -10.64 -20.45 19.99
CA GLU A 156 -10.21 -19.66 18.85
C GLU A 156 -9.16 -18.64 19.29
N VAL A 157 -7.98 -18.71 18.67
CA VAL A 157 -6.89 -17.78 18.96
C VAL A 157 -6.75 -16.78 17.84
N VAL A 158 -7.25 -15.57 18.09
CA VAL A 158 -6.98 -14.41 17.25
C VAL A 158 -5.68 -13.77 17.76
N SER A 159 -4.58 -13.95 17.01
CA SER A 159 -3.34 -13.25 17.32
C SER A 159 -3.56 -11.75 17.16
N VAL A 160 -3.35 -10.98 18.22
CA VAL A 160 -3.49 -9.52 18.17
C VAL A 160 -2.40 -8.94 17.29
N GLU A 161 -2.79 -8.22 16.26
CA GLU A 161 -1.86 -7.54 15.37
C GLU A 161 -1.03 -6.50 16.14
N ARG A 162 0.29 -6.60 15.99
CA ARG A 162 1.26 -5.64 16.52
C ARG A 162 2.19 -5.21 15.42
N LEU A 163 2.42 -3.92 15.31
CA LEU A 163 3.19 -3.30 14.23
C LEU A 163 4.38 -2.51 14.78
N ALA A 164 5.38 -2.33 13.94
CA ALA A 164 6.53 -1.45 14.17
C ALA A 164 6.77 -0.56 12.95
N CYS A 165 7.46 0.57 13.15
CA CYS A 165 7.65 1.54 12.07
C CYS A 165 8.94 1.28 11.27
N TRP A 166 8.80 0.98 9.98
CA TRP A 166 9.94 0.91 9.07
C TRP A 166 10.61 2.26 8.81
N ILE A 167 9.88 3.37 8.89
CA ILE A 167 10.47 4.71 8.65
C ILE A 167 11.44 5.04 9.79
N CYS A 168 11.00 4.94 11.06
CA CYS A 168 11.91 5.09 12.20
C CYS A 168 13.11 4.15 12.13
N TRP A 169 12.91 2.89 11.72
CA TRP A 169 14.03 1.96 11.66
C TRP A 169 14.99 2.25 10.51
N GLU A 170 14.49 2.42 9.28
CA GLU A 170 15.36 2.60 8.10
C GLU A 170 16.04 3.97 8.03
N TYR A 171 15.40 5.02 8.57
CA TYR A 171 15.85 6.41 8.40
C TYR A 171 16.35 7.07 9.69
N GLU A 172 15.89 6.62 10.86
CA GLU A 172 16.33 7.14 12.17
C GLU A 172 17.16 6.11 12.96
N GLU A 173 17.32 4.88 12.45
CA GLU A 173 17.96 3.75 13.14
C GLU A 173 17.33 3.48 14.52
N ARG A 174 16.03 3.78 14.66
CA ARG A 174 15.31 3.73 15.93
C ARG A 174 14.21 2.68 15.90
N TRP A 175 14.26 1.75 16.85
CA TRP A 175 13.18 0.80 17.07
C TRP A 175 12.00 1.48 17.78
N VAL A 176 10.90 1.65 17.04
CA VAL A 176 9.59 2.05 17.58
C VAL A 176 8.63 0.93 17.24
N GLY A 177 8.51 -0.03 18.15
CA GLY A 177 7.73 -1.26 17.96
C GLY A 177 6.66 -1.48 19.01
N LEU A 178 5.79 -2.45 18.73
CA LEU A 178 4.64 -2.88 19.56
C LEU A 178 3.49 -1.87 19.62
N MET A 179 3.12 -1.34 18.46
CA MET A 179 1.91 -0.52 18.31
C MET A 179 0.71 -1.37 17.91
N ALA A 180 -0.47 -1.04 18.45
CA ALA A 180 -1.74 -1.45 17.83
C ALA A 180 -1.89 -0.80 16.44
N PRO A 181 -2.74 -1.34 15.54
CA PRO A 181 -2.97 -0.77 14.23
C PRO A 181 -3.28 0.74 14.26
N GLU A 182 -4.17 1.17 15.15
CA GLU A 182 -4.56 2.59 15.29
C GLU A 182 -3.38 3.48 15.66
N GLU A 183 -2.57 3.04 16.62
CA GLU A 183 -1.36 3.74 17.07
C GLU A 183 -0.33 3.81 15.95
N TRP A 184 -0.15 2.71 15.21
CA TRP A 184 0.77 2.64 14.08
C TRP A 184 0.33 3.58 12.95
N TYR A 185 -0.95 3.64 12.61
CA TYR A 185 -1.44 4.59 11.61
C TYR A 185 -1.25 6.04 12.06
N LEU A 186 -1.56 6.38 13.32
CA LEU A 186 -1.30 7.73 13.85
C LEU A 186 0.19 8.08 13.83
N HIS A 187 1.05 7.10 14.11
CA HIS A 187 2.50 7.25 14.01
C HIS A 187 2.96 7.47 12.55
N GLN A 188 2.46 6.66 11.61
CA GLN A 188 2.73 6.83 10.18
C GLN A 188 2.26 8.19 9.65
N ARG A 189 1.09 8.66 10.12
CA ARG A 189 0.56 9.98 9.77
C ARG A 189 1.54 11.07 10.16
N ARG A 190 2.18 10.99 11.32
CA ARG A 190 3.19 11.98 11.73
C ARG A 190 4.34 12.04 10.72
N HIS A 191 4.87 10.89 10.29
CA HIS A 191 5.92 10.86 9.26
C HIS A 191 5.48 11.53 7.95
N PHE A 192 4.29 11.18 7.44
CA PHE A 192 3.85 11.66 6.13
C PHE A 192 3.31 13.09 6.13
N LYS A 193 2.56 13.46 7.17
CA LYS A 193 1.87 14.75 7.28
C LYS A 193 2.77 15.83 7.89
N ASP A 194 3.43 15.51 9.01
CA ASP A 194 4.08 16.51 9.85
C ASP A 194 5.59 16.61 9.54
N GLU A 195 6.23 15.45 9.29
CA GLU A 195 7.67 15.37 8.98
C GLU A 195 7.96 15.42 7.47
N GLY A 196 6.92 15.35 6.63
CA GLY A 196 7.01 15.58 5.19
C GLY A 196 7.57 14.41 4.38
N PHE A 197 7.65 13.20 4.94
CA PHE A 197 8.04 12.00 4.18
C PHE A 197 7.09 11.79 3.00
N ARG A 198 7.65 11.77 1.78
CA ARG A 198 6.88 11.55 0.56
C ARG A 198 6.72 10.06 0.30
N VAL A 199 5.49 9.62 0.00
CA VAL A 199 5.22 8.25 -0.41
C VAL A 199 5.41 8.10 -1.92
N CYS A 200 6.03 7.00 -2.35
CA CYS A 200 6.10 6.62 -3.75
C CYS A 200 4.73 6.06 -4.15
N VAL A 201 3.97 6.88 -4.86
CA VAL A 201 2.62 6.52 -5.30
C VAL A 201 2.67 5.88 -6.69
N GLY A 202 1.97 4.76 -6.85
CA GLY A 202 1.82 4.10 -8.14
C GLY A 202 0.68 4.67 -8.97
N LYS A 203 0.43 4.07 -10.15
CA LYS A 203 -0.63 4.53 -11.08
C LYS A 203 -2.03 4.54 -10.47
N THR A 204 -2.27 3.72 -9.45
CA THR A 204 -3.57 3.58 -8.79
C THR A 204 -3.75 4.51 -7.58
N GLY A 205 -2.78 5.38 -7.27
CA GLY A 205 -2.86 6.27 -6.11
C GLY A 205 -2.36 5.66 -4.79
N GLY A 206 -2.20 4.34 -4.72
CA GLY A 206 -1.66 3.65 -3.53
C GLY A 206 -0.13 3.69 -3.44
N MET A 207 0.39 3.48 -2.23
CA MET A 207 1.82 3.25 -1.99
C MET A 207 2.33 2.08 -2.86
N GLN A 208 3.31 2.37 -3.70
CA GLN A 208 3.87 1.42 -4.64
C GLN A 208 5.05 0.65 -4.03
N ARG A 209 5.19 -0.61 -4.46
CA ARG A 209 6.31 -1.46 -4.10
C ARG A 209 7.66 -0.94 -4.59
N ARG A 210 8.71 -1.08 -3.79
CA ARG A 210 10.07 -0.68 -4.20
C ARG A 210 10.48 -1.33 -5.51
N ARG A 211 10.24 -2.64 -5.69
CA ARG A 211 10.54 -3.39 -6.92
C ARG A 211 9.83 -2.87 -8.18
N ASN A 212 8.71 -2.18 -8.03
CA ASN A 212 7.96 -1.62 -9.16
C ASN A 212 8.47 -0.20 -9.50
N CYS A 213 9.18 0.45 -8.59
CA CYS A 213 9.70 1.80 -8.78
C CYS A 213 10.94 1.77 -9.68
N MET A 214 10.83 2.35 -10.87
CA MET A 214 11.91 2.36 -11.86
C MET A 214 13.03 3.37 -11.52
N VAL A 215 12.91 4.10 -10.41
CA VAL A 215 13.89 5.08 -9.97
C VAL A 215 14.89 4.42 -9.02
N LYS A 216 16.11 4.16 -9.52
CA LYS A 216 17.19 3.42 -8.83
C LYS A 216 17.38 3.83 -7.36
N ASN A 217 17.39 5.15 -7.11
CA ASN A 217 17.56 5.74 -5.78
C ASN A 217 16.36 6.63 -5.41
N CYS A 218 15.14 6.13 -5.61
CA CYS A 218 13.93 6.88 -5.25
C CYS A 218 13.98 7.28 -3.76
N PRO A 219 13.91 8.59 -3.43
CA PRO A 219 14.00 9.06 -2.05
C PRO A 219 12.66 8.94 -1.29
N LYS A 220 11.60 8.49 -1.97
CA LYS A 220 10.26 8.35 -1.40
C LYS A 220 10.14 7.05 -0.60
N ILE A 221 9.19 6.99 0.32
CA ILE A 221 8.83 5.77 1.06
C ILE A 221 8.09 4.81 0.14
N HIS A 222 8.46 3.53 0.18
CA HIS A 222 7.82 2.45 -0.57
C HIS A 222 7.30 1.39 0.41
N SER A 223 6.41 0.51 -0.08
CA SER A 223 6.32 -0.84 0.48
C SER A 223 7.49 -1.67 -0.04
#